data_AF-A0AAE1S7Y6-F1
#
_entry.id   AF-A0AAE1S7Y6-F1
#
_cell.length_a   1.000
_cell.length_b   1.000
_cell.length_c   1.000
_cell.angle_alpha   90.00
_cell.angle_beta   90.00
_cell.angle_gamma   90.00
#
_symmetry.space_group_name_H-M   'P 1'
#
loop_
_entity.id
_entity.type
_entity.pdbx_description
1 polymer ?
#
loop_
_entity_poly.entity_id
_entity_poly.type
_entity_poly.pdbx_seq_one_letter_code
_entity_poly.pdbx_strand_id
1 'polypeptide(L)'
;MACFAILIQHKGEWETNNKYVDYVVDIVVIDSNFNFEDLIAIVSKQIWMDTTVNMVEIEYILSDQCPALLIHNNMSIRVYIQLKMKI
;
A
#
# COMPACT_ATOMS: atom_id res chain seq x y z
N MET A 1 21.20 -2.16 4.15
CA MET A 1 20.08 -1.39 3.60
C MET A 1 19.07 -2.40 3.09
N ALA A 2 17.87 -2.43 3.67
CA ALA A 2 16.84 -3.41 3.30
C ALA A 2 15.87 -2.72 2.32
N CYS A 3 15.51 -3.41 1.24
CA CYS A 3 14.49 -2.94 0.32
C CYS A 3 13.30 -3.89 0.38
N PHE A 4 12.11 -3.35 0.16
CA PHE A 4 10.87 -4.12 0.10
C PHE A 4 10.22 -3.94 -1.26
N ALA A 5 9.69 -5.02 -1.81
CA ALA A 5 8.82 -4.96 -2.98
C ALA A 5 7.38 -4.76 -2.50
N ILE A 6 6.74 -3.71 -3.01
CA ILE A 6 5.30 -3.49 -2.89
C ILE A 6 4.67 -3.88 -4.22
N LEU A 7 3.69 -4.78 -4.14
CA LEU A 7 2.82 -5.12 -5.26
C LEU A 7 1.55 -4.26 -5.17
N ILE A 8 1.22 -3.57 -6.26
CA ILE A 8 0.10 -2.65 -6.35
C ILE A 8 -0.88 -3.21 -7.38
N GLN A 9 -2.12 -3.47 -6.94
CA GLN A 9 -3.23 -3.85 -7.82
C GLN A 9 -4.10 -2.62 -8.05
N HIS A 10 -4.33 -2.22 -9.29
CA HIS A 10 -5.13 -1.03 -9.62
C HIS A 10 -5.92 -1.22 -10.92
N LYS A 11 -6.81 -0.27 -11.23
CA LYS A 11 -7.70 -0.28 -12.41
C LYS A 11 -8.60 -1.53 -12.54
N GLY A 12 -8.75 -2.29 -11.45
CA GLY A 12 -9.71 -3.37 -11.35
C GLY A 12 -11.04 -2.94 -10.75
N GLU A 13 -11.92 -3.91 -10.56
CA GLU A 13 -13.28 -3.74 -10.06
C GLU A 13 -13.50 -4.55 -8.78
N TRP A 14 -14.31 -4.03 -7.86
CA TRP A 14 -14.74 -4.76 -6.67
C TRP A 14 -16.02 -5.52 -6.98
N GLU A 15 -15.96 -6.85 -6.90
CA GLU A 15 -17.15 -7.71 -6.91
C GLU A 15 -17.90 -7.65 -5.57
N THR A 16 -19.17 -8.04 -5.57
CA THR A 16 -20.06 -8.05 -4.39
C THR A 16 -19.59 -8.97 -3.25
N ASN A 17 -18.69 -9.90 -3.53
CA ASN A 17 -18.04 -10.81 -2.59
C ASN A 17 -16.74 -10.23 -1.98
N ASN A 18 -16.49 -8.92 -2.15
CA ASN A 18 -15.27 -8.23 -1.71
C ASN A 18 -13.99 -8.76 -2.35
N LYS A 19 -14.10 -9.24 -3.60
CA LYS A 19 -12.96 -9.66 -4.42
C LYS A 19 -12.61 -8.56 -5.41
N TYR A 20 -11.34 -8.16 -5.41
CA TYR A 20 -10.81 -7.24 -6.43
C TYR A 20 -10.39 -8.05 -7.67
N VAL A 21 -11.01 -7.78 -8.82
CA VAL A 21 -10.82 -8.53 -10.07
C VAL A 21 -10.46 -7.58 -11.22
N ASP A 22 -10.03 -8.14 -12.36
CA ASP A 22 -9.69 -7.40 -13.59
C ASP A 22 -8.68 -6.26 -13.40
N TYR A 23 -7.80 -6.41 -12.41
CA TYR A 23 -6.78 -5.42 -12.07
C TYR A 23 -5.52 -5.55 -12.92
N VAL A 24 -4.80 -4.45 -13.02
CA VAL A 24 -3.41 -4.38 -13.47
C VAL A 24 -2.50 -4.48 -12.25
N VAL A 25 -1.35 -5.13 -12.42
CA VAL A 25 -0.33 -5.27 -11.38
C VAL A 25 0.90 -4.44 -11.73
N ASP A 26 1.30 -3.56 -10.82
CA ASP A 26 2.61 -2.93 -10.81
C ASP A 26 3.42 -3.36 -9.60
N ILE A 27 4.75 -3.31 -9.71
CA ILE A 27 5.66 -3.63 -8.62
C ILE A 27 6.64 -2.47 -8.45
N VAL A 28 6.78 -1.99 -7.22
CA VAL A 28 7.78 -0.99 -6.85
C VAL A 28 8.69 -1.52 -5.76
N VAL A 29 9.98 -1.26 -5.91
CA VAL A 29 10.97 -1.51 -4.87
C VAL A 29 11.22 -0.21 -4.11
N ILE A 30 11.05 -0.25 -2.80
CA ILE A 30 11.27 0.89 -1.90
C ILE A 30 12.33 0.57 -0.86
N ASP A 31 13.14 1.56 -0.51
CA ASP A 31 14.10 1.44 0.61
C ASP A 31 13.38 1.48 1.95
N SER A 32 13.86 0.72 2.92
CA SER A 32 13.35 0.66 4.30
C SER A 32 13.28 2.00 5.07
N ASN A 33 13.98 3.05 4.64
CA ASN A 33 13.95 4.36 5.28
C ASN A 33 12.90 5.33 4.70
N PHE A 34 12.04 4.85 3.80
CA PHE A 34 10.96 5.65 3.23
C PHE A 34 10.02 6.22 4.29
N ASN A 35 9.50 7.42 4.03
CA ASN A 35 8.47 8.04 4.86
C ASN A 35 7.08 7.91 4.20
N PHE A 36 6.05 8.39 4.90
CA PHE A 36 4.66 8.30 4.44
C PHE A 36 4.39 9.06 3.16
N GLU A 37 4.93 10.25 3.02
CA GLU A 37 4.79 11.04 1.80
C GLU A 37 5.48 10.36 0.61
N ASP A 38 6.64 9.73 0.84
CA ASP A 38 7.33 8.97 -0.20
C ASP A 38 6.46 7.79 -0.69
N LEU A 39 5.81 7.06 0.23
CA LEU A 39 4.91 5.96 -0.11
C LEU A 39 3.71 6.47 -0.93
N ILE A 40 3.05 7.53 -0.47
CA ILE A 40 1.90 8.12 -1.15
C ILE A 40 2.30 8.59 -2.55
N ALA A 41 3.41 9.32 -2.69
CA ALA A 41 3.90 9.80 -3.97
C ALA A 41 4.19 8.65 -4.94
N ILE A 42 4.82 7.58 -4.46
CA ILE A 42 5.12 6.39 -5.27
C ILE A 42 3.84 5.69 -5.73
N VAL A 43 2.96 5.35 -4.78
CA VAL A 43 1.72 4.61 -5.09
C VAL A 43 0.85 5.41 -6.05
N SER A 44 0.63 6.69 -5.76
CA SER A 44 -0.19 7.59 -6.59
C SER A 44 0.37 7.72 -8.00
N LYS A 45 1.70 7.78 -8.12
CA LYS A 45 2.35 7.83 -9.43
C LYS A 45 2.16 6.54 -10.22
N GLN A 46 2.22 5.36 -9.58
CA GLN A 46 2.00 4.09 -10.29
C GLN A 46 0.57 3.96 -10.81
N ILE A 47 -0.41 4.40 -10.01
CA ILE A 47 -1.83 4.30 -10.39
C ILE A 47 -2.33 5.49 -11.21
N TRP A 48 -1.45 6.43 -11.59
CA TRP A 48 -1.76 7.69 -12.28
C TRP A 48 -2.87 8.51 -11.59
N MET A 49 -2.78 8.63 -10.27
CA MET A 49 -3.73 9.39 -9.45
C MET A 49 -3.20 10.77 -9.09
N ASP A 50 -4.03 11.79 -9.30
CA ASP A 50 -3.76 13.16 -8.84
C ASP A 50 -4.16 13.30 -7.37
N THR A 51 -3.16 13.48 -6.50
CA THR A 51 -3.34 13.63 -5.04
C THR A 51 -3.72 15.04 -4.60
N THR A 52 -3.75 16.02 -5.52
CA THR A 52 -4.21 17.38 -5.18
C THR A 52 -5.73 17.46 -5.06
N VAL A 53 -6.44 16.53 -5.71
CA VAL A 53 -7.90 16.45 -5.74
C VAL A 53 -8.44 15.15 -5.15
N ASN A 54 -7.61 14.12 -5.00
CA ASN A 54 -8.02 12.85 -4.44
C ASN A 54 -7.21 12.50 -3.19
N MET A 55 -7.88 11.85 -2.23
CA MET A 55 -7.23 11.28 -1.05
C MET A 55 -6.88 9.81 -1.31
N VAL A 56 -5.66 9.42 -0.92
CA VAL A 56 -5.22 8.03 -0.95
C VAL A 56 -5.34 7.46 0.46
N GLU A 57 -6.09 6.38 0.60
CA GLU A 57 -6.17 5.60 1.82
C GLU A 57 -5.42 4.29 1.62
N ILE A 58 -4.52 3.96 2.56
CA ILE A 58 -3.71 2.74 2.50
C ILE A 58 -4.06 1.88 3.69
N GLU A 59 -4.56 0.68 3.42
CA GLU A 59 -4.89 -0.32 4.42
C GLU A 59 -3.98 -1.55 4.27
N TYR A 60 -3.49 -2.06 5.40
CA TYR A 60 -2.69 -3.28 5.45
C TYR A 60 -3.44 -4.40 6.17
N ILE A 61 -3.81 -5.43 5.42
CA ILE A 61 -4.46 -6.63 5.94
C ILE A 61 -3.39 -7.57 6.48
N LEU A 62 -3.35 -7.73 7.81
CA LEU A 62 -2.42 -8.62 8.51
C LEU A 62 -2.79 -10.11 8.32
N SER A 63 -4.07 -10.41 8.44
CA SER A 63 -4.67 -11.72 8.28
C SER A 63 -6.18 -11.56 8.05
N ASP A 64 -6.83 -12.59 7.50
CA ASP A 64 -8.27 -12.56 7.21
C ASP A 64 -9.16 -12.38 8.45
N GLN A 65 -8.59 -12.50 9.66
CA GLN A 65 -9.30 -12.41 10.93
C GLN A 65 -9.05 -11.08 11.67
N CYS A 66 -8.14 -10.23 11.16
CA CYS A 66 -7.81 -8.96 11.78
C CYS A 66 -8.34 -7.79 10.93
N PRO A 67 -8.88 -6.73 11.57
CA PRO A 67 -9.16 -5.48 10.87
C PRO A 67 -7.90 -4.97 10.16
N ALA A 68 -8.09 -4.33 9.01
CA ALA A 68 -6.98 -3.76 8.27
C ALA A 68 -6.34 -2.62 9.09
N LEU A 69 -5.01 -2.56 9.06
CA LEU A 69 -4.24 -1.50 9.69
C LEU A 69 -4.15 -0.31 8.75
N LEU A 70 -4.68 0.84 9.18
CA LEU A 70 -4.58 2.07 8.43
C LEU A 70 -3.14 2.63 8.46
N ILE A 71 -2.52 2.75 7.30
CA ILE A 71 -1.23 3.41 7.11
C ILE A 71 -1.49 4.87 6.74
N HIS A 72 -1.25 5.78 7.68
CA HIS A 72 -1.59 7.22 7.53
C HIS A 72 -0.52 8.17 8.09
N ASN A 73 0.63 7.65 8.52
CA ASN A 73 1.77 8.44 9.00
C ASN A 73 3.06 7.60 9.08
N ASN A 74 4.18 8.26 9.38
CA ASN A 74 5.48 7.60 9.52
C ASN A 74 5.51 6.49 10.60
N MET A 75 4.71 6.60 11.66
CA MET A 75 4.66 5.58 12.72
C MET A 75 3.97 4.30 12.25
N SER A 76 2.82 4.42 11.58
CA SER A 76 2.11 3.29 10.98
C SER A 76 2.94 2.56 9.92
N ILE A 77 3.75 3.28 9.14
CA ILE A 77 4.74 2.67 8.24
C ILE A 77 5.78 1.85 8.99
N ARG A 78 6.35 2.40 10.07
CA ARG A 78 7.35 1.67 10.87
C ARG A 78 6.78 0.38 11.43
N VAL A 79 5.52 0.40 11.89
CA VAL A 79 4.81 -0.80 12.35
C VAL A 79 4.63 -1.80 11.21
N TYR A 80 4.20 -1.36 10.02
CA TYR A 80 4.11 -2.22 8.83
C TYR A 80 5.45 -2.90 8.49
N ILE A 81 6.55 -2.14 8.44
CA ILE A 81 7.89 -2.67 8.16
C ILE A 81 8.29 -3.70 9.21
N GLN A 82 8.10 -3.41 10.50
CA GLN A 82 8.41 -4.34 11.58
C GLN A 82 7.61 -5.63 11.49
N LEU A 83 6.34 -5.56 11.11
CA LEU A 83 5.48 -6.73 10.92
C LEU A 83 5.93 -7.57 9.73
N LYS A 84 6.32 -6.95 8.61
CA LYS A 84 6.86 -7.66 7.43
C LYS A 84 8.24 -8.26 7.68
N MET A 85 9.09 -7.64 8.49
CA MET A 85 10.43 -8.15 8.81
C MET A 85 10.46 -9.24 9.89
N LYS A 86 9.39 -9.39 10.67
CA LYS A 86 9.28 -10.43 11.71
C LYS A 86 8.79 -11.78 11.18
N ILE A 87 8.39 -11.85 9.92
CA ILE A 87 7.93 -13.06 9.24
C ILE A 87 9.08 -13.65 8.43
#